data_AF-A0A7Y5CTM6-F1
#
_entry.id   AF-A0A7Y5CTM6-F1
#
_cell.length_a   1.000
_cell.length_b   1.000
_cell.length_c   1.000
_cell.angle_alpha   90.00
_cell.angle_beta   90.00
_cell.angle_gamma   90.00
#
_symmetry.space_group_name_H-M   'P 1'
#
loop_
_entity.id
_entity.type
_entity.pdbx_description
1 polymer ?
#
loop_
_entity_poly.entity_id
_entity_poly.type
_entity_poly.pdbx_seq_one_letter_code
_entity_poly.pdbx_strand_id
1 'polypeptide(L)'
;MSKSRIHWQWGAVCICIGSLLYSGCASRLALKDDTGQPIKRSEVEAKKKNNNFWLYAVGGGALSFGASFFTGAMIERGVDTDNRIALWSITGAGTVLGTLIFSHNGKVRDFNLAVEAVKDARQQELGKKIKGEQERQEKLAAERKRVEDERKRQEAERQKLLDQIRDQQKKKDQP
;
A
#
# COMPACT_ATOMS: atom_id res chain seq x y z
N MET A 1 -44.50 29.73 -56.04
CA MET A 1 -43.16 30.03 -55.48
C MET A 1 -43.31 30.19 -53.97
N SER A 2 -42.90 29.19 -53.19
CA SER A 2 -42.72 29.31 -51.74
C SER A 2 -41.65 28.30 -51.33
N LYS A 3 -40.44 28.81 -51.09
CA LYS A 3 -39.26 28.04 -50.71
C LYS A 3 -38.70 28.71 -49.45
N SER A 4 -38.16 27.88 -48.57
CA SER A 4 -37.22 28.23 -47.50
C SER A 4 -37.83 28.64 -46.16
N ARG A 5 -38.10 27.64 -45.30
CA ARG A 5 -37.97 27.81 -43.85
C ARG A 5 -37.77 26.48 -43.09
N ILE A 6 -36.70 25.74 -43.39
CA ILE A 6 -36.27 24.60 -42.57
C ILE A 6 -34.73 24.50 -42.61
N HIS A 7 -34.05 25.27 -41.77
CA HIS A 7 -32.67 25.04 -41.33
C HIS A 7 -32.55 25.87 -40.03
N TRP A 8 -31.70 25.47 -39.08
CA TRP A 8 -31.57 26.02 -37.71
C TRP A 8 -32.35 25.28 -36.62
N GLN A 9 -32.16 23.96 -36.50
CA GLN A 9 -32.43 23.28 -35.22
C GLN A 9 -31.57 22.02 -35.00
N TRP A 10 -30.26 22.11 -35.23
CA TRP A 10 -29.33 20.99 -34.94
C TRP A 10 -27.99 21.43 -34.29
N GLY A 11 -27.87 22.70 -33.87
CA GLY A 11 -26.59 23.26 -33.40
C GLY A 11 -26.31 23.20 -31.88
N ALA A 12 -27.28 22.82 -31.05
CA ALA A 12 -27.21 23.12 -29.61
C ALA A 12 -27.01 21.91 -28.67
N VAL A 13 -26.88 20.67 -29.18
CA VAL A 13 -26.84 19.47 -28.32
C VAL A 13 -25.42 18.92 -28.09
N CYS A 14 -24.40 19.37 -28.83
CA CYS A 14 -23.05 18.81 -28.71
C CYS A 14 -22.13 19.45 -27.66
N ILE A 15 -22.53 20.51 -26.94
CA ILE A 15 -21.58 21.28 -26.10
C ILE A 15 -21.55 20.83 -24.62
N CYS A 16 -22.50 20.01 -24.13
CA CYS A 16 -22.58 19.72 -22.70
C CYS A 16 -21.94 18.39 -22.23
N ILE A 17 -21.48 17.51 -23.13
CA ILE A 17 -20.89 16.22 -22.72
C ILE A 17 -19.37 16.33 -22.44
N GLY A 18 -18.69 17.35 -22.98
CA GLY A 18 -17.23 17.52 -22.80
C GLY A 18 -16.80 17.96 -21.41
N SER A 19 -17.69 18.54 -20.60
CA SER A 19 -17.31 19.22 -19.35
C SER A 19 -17.35 18.31 -18.10
N LEU A 20 -17.92 17.10 -18.19
CA LEU A 20 -18.02 16.19 -17.03
C LEU A 20 -16.78 15.31 -16.82
N LEU A 21 -15.91 15.17 -17.82
CA LEU A 21 -14.67 14.38 -17.71
C LEU A 21 -13.48 15.15 -17.08
N TYR A 22 -13.65 16.44 -16.76
CA TYR A 22 -12.66 17.27 -16.08
C TYR A 22 -12.92 17.46 -14.59
N SER A 23 -13.71 16.57 -13.98
CA SER A 23 -13.86 16.51 -12.52
C SER A 23 -12.67 15.76 -11.89
N GLY A 24 -11.50 16.39 -11.92
CA GLY A 24 -10.27 15.96 -11.22
C GLY A 24 -10.33 15.99 -9.68
N CYS A 25 -11.53 15.91 -9.09
CA CYS A 25 -11.76 15.98 -7.65
C CYS A 25 -11.72 14.60 -6.96
N ALA A 26 -11.81 13.49 -7.69
CA ALA A 26 -11.84 12.14 -7.09
C ALA A 26 -10.47 11.65 -6.56
N SER A 27 -9.36 12.33 -6.89
CA SER A 27 -8.00 11.87 -6.55
C SER A 27 -7.44 12.41 -5.21
N ARG A 28 -8.27 13.08 -4.40
CA ARG A 28 -7.85 13.66 -3.10
C ARG A 28 -8.36 12.91 -1.88
N LEU A 29 -8.83 11.67 -2.03
CA LEU A 29 -9.04 10.84 -0.84
C LEU A 29 -7.68 10.59 -0.19
N ALA A 30 -7.53 11.08 1.04
CA ALA A 30 -6.32 10.88 1.82
C ALA A 30 -6.12 9.36 1.98
N LEU A 31 -5.04 8.85 1.41
CA LEU A 31 -4.67 7.45 1.54
C LEU A 31 -4.31 7.20 3.00
N LYS A 32 -5.14 6.41 3.70
CA LYS A 32 -4.96 6.12 5.12
C LYS A 32 -4.29 4.75 5.29
N ASP A 33 -3.41 4.71 6.26
CA ASP A 33 -2.86 3.48 6.82
C ASP A 33 -3.94 2.74 7.63
N ASP A 34 -3.70 1.46 7.97
CA ASP A 34 -4.64 0.64 8.74
C ASP A 34 -4.80 1.16 10.19
N THR A 35 -3.84 1.99 10.63
CA THR A 35 -3.84 2.76 11.87
C THR A 35 -4.63 4.08 11.78
N GLY A 36 -5.22 4.38 10.62
CA GLY A 36 -5.96 5.62 10.36
C GLY A 36 -5.08 6.84 10.08
N GLN A 37 -3.75 6.70 10.13
CA GLN A 37 -2.82 7.81 9.86
C GLN A 37 -2.72 8.11 8.36
N PRO A 38 -2.74 9.40 7.97
CA PRO A 38 -2.56 9.77 6.56
C PRO A 38 -1.16 9.40 6.08
N ILE A 39 -1.08 8.73 4.94
CA ILE A 39 0.18 8.44 4.26
C ILE A 39 0.55 9.66 3.41
N LYS A 40 1.69 10.28 3.71
CA LYS A 40 2.19 11.43 2.94
C LYS A 40 2.69 10.96 1.58
N ARG A 41 2.43 11.72 0.53
CA ARG A 41 2.94 11.41 -0.82
C ARG A 41 4.47 11.32 -0.88
N SER A 42 5.18 12.12 -0.09
CA SER A 42 6.64 12.09 0.01
C SER A 42 7.18 10.74 0.50
N GLU A 43 6.45 10.06 1.38
CA GLU A 43 6.84 8.73 1.90
C GLU A 43 6.66 7.65 0.83
N VAL A 44 5.60 7.75 0.04
CA VAL A 44 5.34 6.85 -1.08
C VAL A 44 6.37 7.06 -2.19
N GLU A 45 6.71 8.30 -2.52
CA GLU A 45 7.72 8.61 -3.55
C GLU A 45 9.11 8.10 -3.15
N ALA A 46 9.48 8.20 -1.87
CA ALA A 46 10.74 7.66 -1.37
C ALA A 46 10.86 6.12 -1.50
N LYS A 47 9.71 5.41 -1.51
CA LYS A 47 9.65 3.94 -1.64
C LYS A 47 9.32 3.48 -3.06
N LYS A 48 8.94 4.38 -3.95
CA LYS A 48 8.54 4.07 -5.31
C LYS A 48 9.73 3.57 -6.12
N LYS A 49 9.60 2.39 -6.71
CA LYS A 49 10.50 1.86 -7.74
C LYS A 49 9.81 1.99 -9.10
N ASN A 50 10.58 2.16 -10.16
CA ASN A 50 10.05 2.27 -11.53
C ASN A 50 10.14 0.94 -12.31
N ASN A 51 10.37 -0.18 -11.60
CA ASN A 51 10.59 -1.47 -12.24
C ASN A 51 9.33 -1.97 -12.97
N ASN A 52 8.14 -1.81 -12.38
CA ASN A 52 6.92 -2.27 -13.06
C ASN A 52 6.50 -1.32 -14.17
N PHE A 53 6.78 -0.02 -14.06
CA PHE A 53 6.62 0.90 -15.19
C PHE A 53 7.39 0.41 -16.41
N TRP A 54 8.68 0.11 -16.27
CA TRP A 54 9.49 -0.40 -17.39
C TRP A 54 9.01 -1.77 -17.86
N LEU A 55 8.67 -2.68 -16.95
CA LEU A 55 8.16 -4.00 -17.31
C LEU A 55 6.87 -3.91 -18.13
N TYR A 56 5.93 -3.07 -17.71
CA TYR A 56 4.66 -2.88 -18.41
C TYR A 56 4.82 -2.05 -19.68
N ALA A 57 5.71 -1.07 -19.71
CA ALA A 57 5.97 -0.30 -20.92
C ALA A 57 6.61 -1.19 -22.01
N VAL A 58 7.64 -1.96 -21.65
CA VAL A 58 8.32 -2.85 -22.60
C VAL A 58 7.44 -4.05 -22.96
N GLY A 59 6.84 -4.72 -21.97
CA GLY A 59 5.97 -5.87 -22.19
C GLY A 59 4.66 -5.49 -22.91
N GLY A 60 4.05 -4.38 -22.52
CA GLY A 60 2.85 -3.85 -23.17
C GLY A 60 3.13 -3.35 -24.58
N GLY A 61 4.25 -2.66 -24.80
CA GLY A 61 4.68 -2.24 -26.14
C GLY A 61 4.93 -3.42 -27.07
N ALA A 62 5.64 -4.46 -26.61
CA ALA A 62 5.88 -5.67 -27.39
C ALA A 62 4.58 -6.42 -27.73
N LEU A 63 3.68 -6.55 -26.75
CA LEU A 63 2.38 -7.22 -26.94
C LEU A 63 1.47 -6.44 -27.89
N SER A 64 1.38 -5.13 -27.74
CA SER A 64 0.57 -4.28 -28.62
C SER A 64 1.15 -4.17 -30.01
N PHE A 65 2.47 -4.19 -30.17
CA PHE A 65 3.12 -4.32 -31.47
C PHE A 65 2.73 -5.62 -32.16
N GLY A 66 2.87 -6.76 -31.47
CA GLY A 66 2.50 -8.07 -32.02
C GLY A 66 1.02 -8.16 -32.42
N ALA A 67 0.12 -7.69 -31.54
CA ALA A 67 -1.32 -7.67 -31.82
C ALA A 67 -1.66 -6.77 -33.02
N SER A 68 -1.09 -5.57 -33.08
CA SER A 68 -1.38 -4.60 -34.15
C SER A 68 -0.79 -5.02 -35.49
N PHE A 69 0.40 -5.64 -35.47
CA PHE A 69 1.01 -6.25 -36.64
C PHE A 69 0.15 -7.41 -37.17
N PHE A 70 -0.34 -8.28 -36.28
CA PHE A 70 -1.19 -9.40 -36.67
C PHE A 70 -2.53 -8.93 -37.28
N THR A 71 -3.20 -7.96 -36.63
CA THR A 71 -4.42 -7.36 -37.16
C THR A 71 -4.17 -6.67 -38.50
N GLY A 72 -3.09 -5.89 -38.61
CA GLY A 72 -2.69 -5.25 -39.85
C GLY A 72 -2.43 -6.25 -40.97
N ALA A 73 -1.73 -7.35 -40.69
CA ALA A 73 -1.42 -8.40 -41.67
C ALA A 73 -2.67 -9.19 -42.12
N MET A 74 -3.68 -9.35 -41.25
CA MET A 74 -4.97 -9.91 -41.65
C MET A 74 -5.75 -8.97 -42.57
N ILE A 75 -5.74 -7.67 -42.29
CA ILE A 75 -6.42 -6.66 -43.11
C ILE A 75 -5.74 -6.55 -44.48
N GLU A 76 -4.40 -6.54 -44.52
CA GLU A 76 -3.63 -6.49 -45.78
C GLU A 76 -3.89 -7.71 -46.68
N ARG A 77 -4.08 -8.90 -46.10
CA ARG A 77 -4.47 -10.10 -46.88
C ARG A 77 -5.91 -10.07 -47.40
N GLY A 78 -6.79 -9.30 -46.78
CA GLY A 78 -8.21 -9.21 -47.14
C GLY A 78 -8.53 -8.10 -48.14
N VAL A 79 -7.61 -7.16 -48.36
CA VAL A 79 -7.80 -6.00 -49.24
C VAL A 79 -6.68 -6.02 -50.28
N ASP A 80 -7.03 -6.23 -51.55
CA ASP A 80 -6.14 -6.40 -52.73
C ASP A 80 -5.29 -5.17 -53.10
N THR A 81 -5.10 -4.24 -52.15
CA THR A 81 -4.28 -3.04 -52.32
C THR A 81 -2.97 -3.19 -51.59
N ASP A 82 -1.88 -2.94 -52.31
CA ASP A 82 -0.46 -2.89 -51.91
C ASP A 82 -0.17 -1.78 -50.86
N ASN A 83 -0.97 -1.73 -49.80
CA ASN A 83 -1.03 -0.63 -48.84
C ASN A 83 -0.16 -0.91 -47.61
N ARG A 84 1.14 -1.13 -47.84
CA ARG A 84 2.15 -1.23 -46.77
C ARG A 84 2.08 -0.03 -45.80
N ILE A 85 1.71 1.14 -46.30
CA ILE A 85 1.53 2.36 -45.48
C ILE A 85 0.38 2.20 -44.47
N ALA A 86 -0.70 1.52 -44.84
CA ALA A 86 -1.80 1.22 -43.92
C ALA A 86 -1.38 0.22 -42.83
N LEU A 87 -0.59 -0.79 -43.19
CA LEU A 87 -0.03 -1.76 -42.23
C LEU A 87 0.85 -1.06 -41.18
N TRP A 88 1.81 -0.25 -41.61
CA TRP A 88 2.73 0.45 -40.70
C TRP A 88 2.02 1.50 -39.86
N SER A 89 1.01 2.18 -40.39
CA SER A 89 0.24 3.18 -39.63
C SER A 89 -0.65 2.53 -38.55
N ILE A 90 -1.35 1.43 -38.86
CA ILE A 90 -2.12 0.66 -37.87
C ILE A 90 -1.20 0.08 -36.80
N THR A 91 -0.08 -0.52 -37.20
CA THR A 91 0.89 -1.12 -36.27
C THR A 91 1.52 -0.06 -35.37
N GLY A 92 1.94 1.07 -35.95
CA GLY A 92 2.52 2.18 -35.20
C GLY A 92 1.52 2.79 -34.21
N ALA A 93 0.30 3.10 -34.65
CA ALA A 93 -0.74 3.67 -33.80
C ALA A 93 -1.15 2.73 -32.67
N GLY A 94 -1.36 1.45 -32.96
CA GLY A 94 -1.73 0.44 -31.97
C GLY A 94 -0.63 0.19 -30.94
N THR A 95 0.64 0.20 -31.37
CA THR A 95 1.79 0.07 -30.45
C THR A 95 1.89 1.25 -29.50
N VAL A 96 1.76 2.49 -30.01
CA VAL A 96 1.83 3.70 -29.18
C VAL A 96 0.69 3.72 -28.17
N LEU A 97 -0.55 3.48 -28.62
CA LEU A 97 -1.72 3.48 -27.75
C LEU A 97 -1.61 2.39 -26.67
N GLY A 98 -1.21 1.19 -27.08
CA GLY A 98 -0.99 0.07 -26.17
C GLY A 98 0.08 0.35 -25.12
N THR A 99 1.25 0.86 -25.56
CA THR A 99 2.34 1.24 -24.65
C THR A 99 1.88 2.29 -23.63
N LEU A 100 1.10 3.29 -24.05
CA LEU A 100 0.56 4.31 -23.14
C LEU A 100 -0.37 3.69 -22.08
N ILE A 101 -1.30 2.83 -22.48
CA ILE A 101 -2.24 2.16 -21.55
C ILE A 101 -1.49 1.27 -20.56
N PHE A 102 -0.58 0.42 -21.04
CA PHE A 102 0.18 -0.47 -20.16
C PHE A 102 1.13 0.30 -19.26
N SER A 103 1.82 1.32 -19.76
CA SER A 103 2.73 2.15 -18.95
C SER A 103 1.97 2.91 -17.85
N HIS A 104 0.74 3.37 -18.11
CA HIS A 104 -0.12 3.96 -17.09
C HIS A 104 -0.47 2.93 -16.00
N ASN A 105 -0.86 1.71 -16.39
CA ASN A 105 -1.16 0.64 -15.43
C ASN A 105 0.07 0.25 -14.60
N GLY A 106 1.26 0.24 -15.21
CA GLY A 106 2.53 0.04 -14.51
C GLY A 106 2.79 1.08 -13.42
N LYS A 107 2.55 2.37 -13.72
CA LYS A 107 2.69 3.45 -12.72
C LYS A 107 1.73 3.31 -11.54
N VAL A 108 0.48 2.90 -11.81
CA VAL A 108 -0.53 2.69 -10.75
C VAL A 108 -0.11 1.53 -9.85
N ARG A 109 0.40 0.44 -10.44
CA ARG A 109 0.89 -0.71 -9.68
C ARG A 109 2.13 -0.38 -8.86
N ASP A 110 3.09 0.37 -9.41
CA ASP A 110 4.25 0.87 -8.67
C ASP A 110 3.85 1.76 -7.49
N PHE A 111 2.82 2.59 -7.67
CA PHE A 111 2.28 3.41 -6.58
C PHE A 111 1.67 2.55 -5.48
N ASN A 112 0.83 1.56 -5.82
CA ASN A 112 0.19 0.69 -4.84
C ASN A 112 1.23 -0.14 -4.04
N LEU A 113 2.24 -0.68 -4.71
CA LEU A 113 3.33 -1.40 -4.04
C LEU A 113 4.15 -0.50 -3.11
N ALA A 114 4.38 0.76 -3.50
CA ALA A 114 5.07 1.71 -2.65
C ALA A 114 4.25 2.03 -1.38
N VAL A 115 2.93 2.11 -1.51
CA VAL A 115 2.01 2.30 -0.38
C VAL A 115 2.07 1.10 0.56
N GLU A 116 1.99 -0.12 0.04
CA GLU A 116 2.12 -1.35 0.83
C GLU A 116 3.48 -1.40 1.55
N ALA A 117 4.57 -1.06 0.88
CA ALA A 117 5.89 -1.02 1.48
C ALA A 117 6.00 0.01 2.64
N VAL A 118 5.27 1.12 2.56
CA VAL A 118 5.19 2.10 3.67
C VAL A 118 4.40 1.51 4.85
N LYS A 119 3.28 0.84 4.59
CA LYS A 119 2.49 0.17 5.63
C LYS A 119 3.32 -0.91 6.34
N ASP A 120 3.99 -1.76 5.58
CA ASP A 120 4.84 -2.83 6.11
C ASP A 120 5.97 -2.28 6.99
N ALA A 121 6.62 -1.19 6.55
CA ALA A 121 7.67 -0.54 7.34
C ALA A 121 7.15 -0.04 8.70
N ARG A 122 5.97 0.58 8.72
CA ARG A 122 5.34 1.06 9.96
C ARG A 122 4.91 -0.09 10.87
N GLN A 123 4.34 -1.16 10.30
CA GLN A 123 3.97 -2.35 11.08
C GLN A 123 5.19 -3.02 11.71
N GLN A 124 6.32 -3.09 10.99
CA GLN A 124 7.56 -3.63 11.54
C GLN A 124 8.10 -2.78 12.69
N GLU A 125 8.05 -1.45 12.58
CA GLU A 125 8.45 -0.56 13.67
C GLU A 125 7.57 -0.71 14.91
N LEU A 126 6.25 -0.81 14.72
CA LEU A 126 5.30 -1.06 15.81
C LEU A 126 5.58 -2.42 16.47
N GLY A 127 5.78 -3.48 15.68
CA GLY A 127 6.13 -4.80 16.18
C GLY A 127 7.44 -4.80 17.00
N LYS A 128 8.45 -4.04 16.57
CA LYS A 128 9.70 -3.87 17.34
C LYS A 128 9.47 -3.14 18.66
N LYS A 129 8.64 -2.09 18.68
CA LYS A 129 8.30 -1.35 19.90
C LYS A 129 7.54 -2.24 20.89
N ILE A 130 6.54 -2.98 20.43
CA ILE A 130 5.75 -3.90 21.25
C ILE A 130 6.64 -4.99 21.85
N LYS A 131 7.52 -5.62 21.05
CA LYS A 131 8.48 -6.61 21.57
C LYS A 131 9.41 -6.02 22.62
N GLY A 132 9.94 -4.81 22.38
CA GLY A 132 10.79 -4.12 23.34
C GLY A 132 10.07 -3.78 24.65
N GLU A 133 8.78 -3.45 24.61
CA GLU A 133 7.98 -3.24 25.81
C GLU A 133 7.67 -4.53 26.55
N GLN A 134 7.38 -5.62 25.84
CA GLN A 134 7.17 -6.94 26.45
C GLN A 134 8.42 -7.43 27.18
N GLU A 135 9.60 -7.34 26.56
CA GLU A 135 10.87 -7.69 27.21
C GLU A 135 11.15 -6.84 28.46
N ARG A 136 10.77 -5.55 28.44
CA ARG A 136 10.87 -4.70 29.63
C ARG A 136 9.91 -5.13 30.74
N GLN A 137 8.67 -5.48 30.41
CA GLN A 137 7.69 -5.97 31.37
C GLN A 137 8.12 -7.30 31.97
N GLU A 138 8.67 -8.22 31.17
CA GLU A 138 9.20 -9.50 31.65
C GLU A 138 10.39 -9.31 32.60
N LYS A 139 11.32 -8.40 32.29
CA LYS A 139 12.43 -8.06 33.21
C LYS A 139 11.91 -7.51 34.54
N LEU A 140 10.95 -6.57 34.49
CA LEU A 140 10.34 -6.01 35.69
C LEU A 140 9.57 -7.06 36.50
N ALA A 141 8.88 -8.00 35.83
CA ALA A 141 8.18 -9.10 36.50
C ALA A 141 9.18 -10.07 37.16
N ALA A 142 10.29 -10.37 36.50
CA ALA A 142 11.36 -11.21 37.05
C ALA A 142 12.04 -10.55 38.27
N GLU A 143 12.31 -9.24 38.21
CA GLU A 143 12.85 -8.48 39.33
C GLU A 143 11.88 -8.45 40.51
N ARG A 144 10.58 -8.19 40.28
CA ARG A 144 9.55 -8.24 41.33
C ARG A 144 9.51 -9.59 42.01
N LYS A 145 9.58 -10.68 41.25
CA LYS A 145 9.58 -12.04 41.79
C LYS A 145 10.82 -12.31 42.65
N ARG A 146 12.00 -11.85 42.24
CA ARG A 146 13.23 -11.96 43.05
C ARG A 146 13.11 -11.24 44.38
N VAL A 147 12.61 -10.00 44.37
CA VAL A 147 12.43 -9.20 45.59
C VAL A 147 11.38 -9.84 46.51
N GLU A 148 10.32 -10.42 45.94
CA GLU A 148 9.29 -11.11 46.73
C GLU A 148 9.84 -12.39 47.39
N ASP A 149 10.67 -13.16 46.69
CA ASP A 149 11.34 -14.33 47.24
C ASP A 149 12.33 -13.95 48.35
N GLU A 150 13.06 -12.83 48.21
CA GLU A 150 13.91 -12.29 49.27
C GLU A 150 13.11 -11.87 50.50
N ARG A 151 11.97 -11.19 50.31
CA ARG A 151 11.07 -10.82 51.42
C ARG A 151 10.55 -12.04 52.17
N LYS A 152 10.12 -13.09 51.46
CA LYS A 152 9.66 -14.34 52.08
C LYS A 152 10.75 -15.02 52.91
N ARG A 153 12.01 -14.98 52.45
CA ARG A 153 13.15 -15.50 53.23
C ARG A 153 13.38 -14.70 54.51
N GLN A 154 13.38 -13.37 54.40
CA GLN A 154 13.55 -12.47 55.56
C GLN A 154 12.41 -12.61 56.57
N GLU A 155 11.17 -12.77 56.12
CA GLU A 155 10.01 -13.01 56.99
C GLU A 155 10.13 -14.35 57.72
N ALA A 156 10.57 -15.41 57.03
CA ALA A 156 10.81 -16.71 57.65
C ALA A 156 11.93 -16.66 58.71
N GLU A 157 13.00 -15.91 58.47
CA GLU A 157 14.07 -15.69 59.46
C GLU A 157 13.60 -14.88 60.66
N ARG A 158 12.83 -13.81 60.43
CA ARG A 158 12.19 -13.02 61.51
C ARG A 158 11.27 -13.88 62.36
N GLN A 159 10.46 -14.75 61.75
CA GLN A 159 9.57 -15.64 62.46
C GLN A 159 10.35 -16.59 63.39
N LYS A 160 11.43 -17.20 62.88
CA LYS A 160 12.30 -18.09 63.66
C LYS A 160 12.94 -17.37 64.85
N LEU A 161 13.40 -16.14 64.65
CA LEU A 161 13.98 -15.33 65.74
C LEU A 161 12.93 -14.98 66.81
N LEU A 162 11.70 -14.63 66.41
CA LEU A 162 10.61 -14.36 67.35
C LEU A 162 10.22 -15.59 68.16
N ASP A 163 10.17 -16.77 67.54
CA ASP A 163 9.89 -18.03 68.23
C ASP A 163 11.00 -18.37 69.24
N GLN A 164 12.28 -18.16 68.88
CA GLN A 164 13.41 -18.34 69.80
C GLN A 164 13.33 -17.40 71.01
N ILE A 165 12.97 -16.12 70.80
CA ILE A 165 12.80 -15.16 71.91
C ILE A 165 11.64 -15.59 72.82
N ARG A 166 10.52 -16.01 72.24
CA ARG A 166 9.34 -16.49 72.98
C ARG A 166 9.69 -17.72 73.84
N ASP A 167 10.44 -18.67 73.29
CA ASP A 167 10.88 -19.85 74.03
C ASP A 167 11.87 -19.52 75.14
N GLN A 168 12.78 -18.56 74.93
CA GLN A 168 13.68 -18.07 75.97
C GLN A 168 12.95 -17.35 77.09
N GLN A 169 11.92 -16.56 76.79
CA GLN A 169 11.07 -15.92 77.80
C GLN A 169 10.33 -16.95 78.64
N LYS A 170 9.68 -17.95 78.01
CA LYS A 170 9.00 -19.05 78.73
C LYS A 170 9.94 -19.82 79.67
N LYS A 171 11.19 -20.04 79.27
CA LYS A 171 12.20 -20.70 80.13
C LYS A 171 12.64 -19.83 81.32
N LYS A 172 12.64 -18.50 81.18
CA LYS A 172 12.95 -17.58 82.28
C LYS A 172 11.80 -17.41 83.26
N ASP A 173 10.56 -17.51 82.79
CA ASP A 173 9.34 -17.34 83.59
C ASP A 173 8.88 -18.64 84.28
N GLN A 174 9.56 -19.78 84.07
CA GLN A 174 9.38 -20.99 84.87
C GLN A 174 10.31 -20.96 86.09
N PRO A 175 9.77 -20.76 87.32
CA PRO A 175 10.56 -20.72 88.56
C PRO A 175 11.10 -22.09 88.96
#